data_AF-A0A7Y2EQ31-F1
#
_entry.id   AF-A0A7Y2EQ31-F1
#
_cell.length_a   1.000
_cell.length_b   1.000
_cell.length_c   1.000
_cell.angle_alpha   90.00
_cell.angle_beta   90.00
_cell.angle_gamma   90.00
#
_symmetry.space_group_name_H-M   'P 1'
#
loop_
_entity.id
_entity.type
_entity.pdbx_description
1 polymer ?
#
loop_
_entity_poly.entity_id
_entity_poly.type
_entity_poly.pdbx_seq_one_letter_code
_entity_poly.pdbx_strand_id
1 'polypeptide(L)'
;MNNASRLHGLIYDSPYSVVLCCLAYLVFSLLLFSISGLFEADAIEMGFDSREHLLGLILLMSLLPTWFIGCMFITQRNSFKIAKMLDADLAQRITAIPARYFWYGFLGGLVYALAFNVPIGHYRRVLEGDWAMAAIFLGQILVWVFSGWMLAVRLYVGNQFYRLGETIPINIFEQSRLQPFARVGLVDLVIILGGVAISTVQSIDAQFRLGNYLTAFIVAVPASVALLMRPMWTVHKRLLERKRALKAEVLAQLRAQAQTSDTASAESLERLLQRRDRIDALHT
;
A
#
# COMPACT_ATOMS: atom_id res chain seq x y z
N MET A 1 -28.51 17.05 -2.28
CA MET A 1 -27.05 16.81 -2.40
C MET A 1 -26.80 15.31 -2.39
N ASN A 2 -26.07 14.79 -3.37
CA ASN A 2 -25.83 13.36 -3.54
C ASN A 2 -24.82 12.86 -2.49
N ASN A 3 -25.03 11.71 -1.85
CA ASN A 3 -24.15 11.21 -0.76
C ASN A 3 -22.68 11.08 -1.18
N ALA A 4 -22.42 10.83 -2.48
CA ALA A 4 -21.08 10.78 -3.05
C ALA A 4 -20.30 12.10 -2.95
N SER A 5 -20.97 13.26 -3.06
CA SER A 5 -20.28 14.56 -2.99
C SER A 5 -19.83 14.90 -1.56
N ARG A 6 -20.54 14.41 -0.55
CA ARG A 6 -20.17 14.60 0.87
C ARG A 6 -18.94 13.78 1.24
N LEU A 7 -18.88 12.52 0.83
CA LEU A 7 -17.71 11.66 1.06
C LEU A 7 -16.47 12.19 0.34
N HIS A 8 -16.63 12.72 -0.87
CA HIS A 8 -15.54 13.39 -1.58
C HIS A 8 -14.99 14.57 -0.77
N GLY A 9 -15.84 15.48 -0.31
CA GLY A 9 -15.42 16.63 0.49
C GLY A 9 -14.72 16.25 1.79
N LEU A 10 -15.23 15.21 2.46
CA LEU A 10 -14.60 14.68 3.67
C LEU A 10 -13.19 14.14 3.37
N ILE A 11 -13.05 13.32 2.33
CA ILE A 11 -11.77 12.65 2.04
C ILE A 11 -10.75 13.62 1.45
N TYR A 12 -11.11 14.47 0.50
CA TYR A 12 -10.14 15.24 -0.29
C TYR A 12 -9.98 16.70 0.16
N ASP A 13 -11.04 17.32 0.66
CA ASP A 13 -11.06 18.77 0.83
C ASP A 13 -10.84 19.21 2.30
N SER A 14 -11.33 18.42 3.27
CA SER A 14 -11.19 18.77 4.69
C SER A 14 -9.79 18.48 5.24
N PRO A 15 -9.03 19.48 5.74
CA PRO A 15 -7.73 19.22 6.37
C PRO A 15 -7.84 18.40 7.66
N TYR A 16 -8.97 18.48 8.36
CA TYR A 16 -9.18 17.88 9.68
C TYR A 16 -9.77 16.46 9.65
N SER A 17 -10.28 16.00 8.51
CA SER A 17 -10.99 14.71 8.47
C SER A 17 -10.13 13.52 8.86
N VAL A 18 -8.83 13.55 8.54
CA VAL A 18 -7.86 12.52 8.97
C VAL A 18 -7.87 12.40 10.50
N VAL A 19 -7.66 13.53 11.18
CA VAL A 19 -7.56 13.59 12.65
C VAL A 19 -8.89 13.20 13.28
N LEU A 20 -10.01 13.73 12.76
CA LEU A 20 -11.34 13.44 13.29
C LEU A 20 -11.70 11.95 13.16
N CYS A 21 -11.44 11.32 12.01
CA CYS A 21 -11.71 9.90 11.82
C CYS A 21 -10.79 9.01 12.67
N CYS A 22 -9.50 9.36 12.76
CA CYS A 22 -8.54 8.64 13.61
C CYS A 22 -8.93 8.74 15.09
N LEU A 23 -9.25 9.96 15.57
CA LEU A 23 -9.66 10.18 16.95
C LEU A 23 -10.99 9.48 17.27
N ALA A 24 -11.96 9.55 16.36
CA ALA A 24 -13.24 8.87 16.53
C ALA A 24 -13.06 7.35 16.66
N TYR A 25 -12.20 6.74 15.82
CA TYR A 25 -11.91 5.31 15.93
C TYR A 25 -11.15 4.98 17.22
N LEU A 26 -10.17 5.80 17.61
CA LEU A 26 -9.42 5.59 18.83
C LEU A 26 -10.32 5.68 20.08
N VAL A 27 -11.19 6.68 20.14
CA VAL A 27 -12.18 6.79 21.23
C VAL A 27 -13.14 5.60 21.21
N PHE A 28 -13.64 5.21 20.04
CA PHE A 28 -14.51 4.04 19.91
C PHE A 28 -13.85 2.75 20.42
N SER A 29 -12.60 2.48 20.01
CA SER A 29 -11.87 1.29 20.44
C SER A 29 -11.57 1.29 21.94
N LEU A 30 -11.14 2.42 22.49
CA LEU A 30 -10.93 2.55 23.93
C LEU A 30 -12.23 2.34 24.73
N LEU A 31 -13.34 2.93 24.28
CA LEU A 31 -14.64 2.72 24.92
C LEU A 31 -15.09 1.25 24.82
N LEU A 32 -14.90 0.61 23.67
CA LEU A 32 -15.21 -0.81 23.48
C LEU A 32 -14.48 -1.67 24.53
N PHE A 33 -13.16 -1.48 24.67
CA PHE A 33 -12.36 -2.26 25.62
C PHE A 33 -12.67 -1.93 27.07
N SER A 34 -12.90 -0.66 27.40
CA SER A 34 -13.29 -0.25 28.75
C SER A 34 -14.65 -0.80 29.17
N ILE A 35 -15.68 -0.66 28.32
CA ILE A 35 -17.05 -1.12 28.64
C ILE A 35 -17.10 -2.65 28.75
N SER A 36 -16.28 -3.36 27.99
CA SER A 36 -16.19 -4.82 28.07
C SER A 36 -15.48 -5.35 29.33
N GLY A 37 -14.91 -4.48 30.18
CA GLY A 37 -14.14 -4.87 31.36
C GLY A 37 -12.73 -5.38 31.05
N LEU A 38 -12.24 -5.23 29.82
CA LEU A 38 -11.01 -5.87 29.36
C LEU A 38 -9.74 -5.38 30.09
N PHE A 39 -9.73 -4.14 30.58
CA PHE A 39 -8.60 -3.61 31.35
C PHE A 39 -8.46 -4.21 32.76
N GLU A 40 -9.56 -4.77 33.28
CA GLU A 40 -9.66 -5.39 34.61
C GLU A 40 -9.62 -6.91 34.56
N ALA A 41 -9.77 -7.50 33.37
CA ALA A 41 -9.80 -8.94 33.18
C ALA A 41 -8.46 -9.60 33.55
N ASP A 42 -8.53 -10.82 34.10
CA ASP A 42 -7.35 -11.64 34.37
C ASP A 42 -6.79 -12.19 33.04
N ALA A 43 -5.59 -11.73 32.69
CA ALA A 43 -4.91 -12.12 31.46
C ALA A 43 -4.72 -13.65 31.36
N ILE A 44 -4.44 -14.33 32.47
CA ILE A 44 -4.19 -15.77 32.50
C ILE A 44 -5.47 -16.54 32.22
N GLU A 45 -6.60 -16.15 32.82
CA GLU A 45 -7.90 -16.76 32.55
C GLU A 45 -8.32 -16.59 31.08
N MET A 46 -7.95 -15.45 30.50
CA MET A 46 -8.14 -15.14 29.08
C MET A 46 -7.15 -15.87 28.15
N GLY A 47 -6.19 -16.63 28.68
CA GLY A 47 -5.23 -17.39 27.87
C GLY A 47 -4.05 -16.58 27.35
N PHE A 48 -3.75 -15.43 27.98
CA PHE A 48 -2.54 -14.65 27.74
C PHE A 48 -1.47 -14.99 28.77
N ASP A 49 -0.20 -14.98 28.34
CA ASP A 49 0.94 -15.28 29.22
C ASP A 49 1.15 -14.21 30.31
N SER A 50 0.73 -12.97 30.06
CA SER A 50 0.96 -11.83 30.96
C SER A 50 -0.06 -10.71 30.71
N ARG A 51 -0.19 -9.80 31.68
CA ARG A 51 -1.03 -8.59 31.53
C ARG A 51 -0.49 -7.67 30.44
N GLU A 52 0.83 -7.57 30.35
CA GLU A 52 1.53 -6.81 29.34
C GLU A 52 1.23 -7.32 27.93
N HIS A 53 1.14 -8.64 27.74
CA HIS A 53 0.73 -9.24 26.46
C HIS A 53 -0.71 -8.82 26.08
N LEU A 54 -1.65 -8.87 27.03
CA LEU A 54 -3.03 -8.41 26.81
C LEU A 54 -3.07 -6.91 26.47
N LEU A 55 -2.35 -6.07 27.21
CA LEU A 55 -2.27 -4.62 26.93
C LEU A 55 -1.65 -4.33 25.56
N GLY A 56 -0.59 -5.05 25.18
CA GLY A 56 0.03 -4.95 23.87
C GLY A 56 -0.95 -5.28 22.75
N LEU A 57 -1.82 -6.27 22.95
CA LEU A 57 -2.87 -6.62 22.01
C LEU A 57 -3.94 -5.53 21.88
N ILE A 58 -4.42 -5.00 23.00
CA ILE A 58 -5.40 -3.90 23.06
C ILE A 58 -4.85 -2.66 22.32
N LEU A 59 -3.59 -2.31 22.60
CA LEU A 59 -2.90 -1.21 21.93
C LEU A 59 -2.80 -1.46 20.43
N LEU A 60 -2.45 -2.68 20.00
CA LEU A 60 -2.41 -3.00 18.57
C LEU A 60 -3.78 -2.78 17.90
N MET A 61 -4.84 -3.33 18.50
CA MET A 61 -6.21 -3.22 17.96
C MET A 61 -6.72 -1.79 17.92
N SER A 62 -6.18 -0.92 18.76
CA SER A 62 -6.53 0.51 18.79
C SER A 62 -5.71 1.31 17.78
N LEU A 63 -4.40 1.07 17.72
CA LEU A 63 -3.45 1.87 16.94
C LEU A 63 -3.42 1.48 15.45
N LEU A 64 -3.44 0.18 15.13
CA LEU A 64 -3.24 -0.28 13.76
C LEU A 64 -4.37 0.13 12.80
N PRO A 65 -5.67 0.00 13.17
CA PRO A 65 -6.74 0.47 12.31
C PRO A 65 -6.76 2.00 12.21
N THR A 66 -6.42 2.70 13.31
CA THR A 66 -6.23 4.16 13.31
C THR A 66 -5.16 4.57 12.30
N TRP A 67 -4.02 3.87 12.29
CA TRP A 67 -2.95 4.07 11.31
C TRP A 67 -3.42 3.84 9.88
N PHE A 68 -4.15 2.75 9.61
CA PHE A 68 -4.66 2.46 8.27
C PHE A 68 -5.70 3.48 7.79
N ILE A 69 -6.59 3.95 8.67
CA ILE A 69 -7.51 5.06 8.35
C ILE A 69 -6.71 6.30 7.97
N GLY A 70 -5.75 6.70 8.81
CA GLY A 70 -4.93 7.89 8.55
C GLY A 70 -4.17 7.79 7.22
N CYS A 71 -3.51 6.66 7.00
CA CYS A 71 -2.78 6.37 5.78
C CYS A 71 -3.71 6.35 4.56
N MET A 72 -4.90 5.77 4.66
CA MET A 72 -5.86 5.73 3.56
C MET A 72 -6.17 7.14 3.06
N PHE A 73 -6.50 8.08 3.95
CA PHE A 73 -6.79 9.45 3.56
C PHE A 73 -5.58 10.16 2.96
N ILE A 74 -4.43 10.09 3.63
CA ILE A 74 -3.20 10.78 3.19
C ILE A 74 -2.77 10.27 1.82
N THR A 75 -2.78 8.96 1.63
CA THR A 75 -2.27 8.31 0.41
C THR A 75 -3.25 8.47 -0.74
N GLN A 76 -4.55 8.48 -0.46
CA GLN A 76 -5.57 8.77 -1.45
C GLN A 76 -5.49 10.22 -1.95
N ARG A 77 -5.32 11.20 -1.04
CA ARG A 77 -5.05 12.61 -1.40
C ARG A 77 -3.79 12.76 -2.24
N ASN A 78 -2.70 12.11 -1.82
CA ASN A 78 -1.43 12.17 -2.54
C ASN A 78 -1.57 11.54 -3.94
N SER A 79 -2.22 10.38 -4.05
CA SER A 79 -2.45 9.69 -5.32
C SER A 79 -3.32 10.53 -6.26
N PHE A 80 -4.34 11.21 -5.73
CA PHE A 80 -5.16 12.14 -6.50
C PHE A 80 -4.36 13.35 -7.02
N LYS A 81 -3.52 13.97 -6.17
CA LYS A 81 -2.63 15.07 -6.59
C LYS A 81 -1.68 14.63 -7.71
N ILE A 82 -1.05 13.47 -7.53
CA ILE A 82 -0.14 12.89 -8.52
C ILE A 82 -0.89 12.59 -9.83
N ALA A 83 -2.07 11.98 -9.75
CA ALA A 83 -2.87 11.70 -10.92
C ALA A 83 -3.27 12.97 -11.66
N LYS A 84 -3.72 14.02 -10.95
CA LYS A 84 -4.09 15.31 -11.56
C LYS A 84 -2.92 15.96 -12.31
N MET A 85 -1.68 15.75 -11.86
CA MET A 85 -0.49 16.23 -12.57
C MET A 85 -0.19 15.46 -13.86
N LEU A 86 -0.58 14.19 -13.92
CA LEU A 86 -0.29 13.31 -15.06
C LEU A 86 -1.42 13.32 -16.10
N ASP A 87 -2.67 13.17 -15.63
CA ASP A 87 -3.83 12.90 -16.46
C ASP A 87 -5.14 13.19 -15.69
N ALA A 88 -6.01 14.02 -16.25
CA ALA A 88 -7.26 14.43 -15.61
C ALA A 88 -8.26 13.27 -15.47
N ASP A 89 -8.31 12.35 -16.43
CA ASP A 89 -9.20 11.19 -16.42
C ASP A 89 -8.75 10.18 -15.36
N LEU A 90 -7.44 10.01 -15.17
CA LEU A 90 -6.90 9.21 -14.06
C LEU A 90 -7.36 9.78 -12.72
N ALA A 91 -7.28 11.10 -12.53
CA ALA A 91 -7.70 11.74 -11.30
C ALA A 91 -9.18 11.46 -10.99
N GLN A 92 -10.05 11.50 -12.00
CA GLN A 92 -11.47 11.15 -11.87
C GLN A 92 -11.68 9.67 -11.53
N ARG A 93 -10.89 8.75 -12.11
CA ARG A 93 -10.98 7.31 -11.79
C ARG A 93 -10.51 6.98 -10.38
N ILE A 94 -9.54 7.73 -9.86
CA ILE A 94 -9.05 7.57 -8.49
C ILE A 94 -10.10 8.04 -7.47
N THR A 95 -10.85 9.11 -7.77
CA THR A 95 -11.93 9.57 -6.87
C THR A 95 -13.15 8.67 -6.92
N ALA A 96 -13.47 8.09 -8.09
CA ALA A 96 -14.60 7.20 -8.29
C ALA A 96 -14.24 5.71 -8.11
N ILE A 97 -13.75 5.34 -6.92
CA ILE A 97 -13.41 3.94 -6.62
C ILE A 97 -14.70 3.07 -6.71
N PRO A 98 -14.71 2.01 -7.53
CA PRO A 98 -15.87 1.14 -7.63
C PRO A 98 -16.19 0.42 -6.31
N ALA A 99 -17.47 0.37 -5.93
CA ALA A 99 -17.95 -0.25 -4.68
C ALA A 99 -17.46 -1.70 -4.48
N ARG A 100 -17.29 -2.47 -5.57
CA ARG A 100 -16.76 -3.85 -5.52
C ARG A 100 -15.39 -3.97 -4.82
N TYR A 101 -14.51 -2.96 -4.93
CA TYR A 101 -13.20 -3.02 -4.26
C TYR A 101 -13.32 -2.86 -2.74
N PHE A 102 -14.33 -2.11 -2.27
CA PHE A 102 -14.65 -2.04 -0.85
C PHE A 102 -15.11 -3.42 -0.35
N TRP A 103 -15.98 -4.09 -1.10
CA TRP A 103 -16.43 -5.44 -0.76
C TRP A 103 -15.33 -6.49 -0.83
N TYR A 104 -14.44 -6.44 -1.82
CA TYR A 104 -13.29 -7.34 -1.88
C TYR A 104 -12.35 -7.16 -0.69
N GLY A 105 -12.07 -5.92 -0.30
CA GLY A 105 -11.25 -5.64 0.87
C GLY A 105 -11.92 -6.09 2.18
N PHE A 106 -13.22 -5.80 2.33
CA PHE A 106 -14.01 -6.21 3.49
C PHE A 106 -14.08 -7.73 3.62
N LEU A 107 -14.49 -8.44 2.57
CA LEU A 107 -14.62 -9.90 2.58
C LEU A 107 -13.27 -10.58 2.74
N GLY A 108 -12.24 -10.10 2.03
CA GLY A 108 -10.89 -10.63 2.15
C GLY A 108 -10.34 -10.49 3.57
N GLY A 109 -10.49 -9.30 4.17
CA GLY A 109 -10.09 -9.04 5.55
C GLY A 109 -10.88 -9.86 6.57
N LEU A 110 -12.20 -9.97 6.40
CA LEU A 110 -13.06 -10.74 7.29
C LEU A 110 -12.73 -12.24 7.25
N VAL A 111 -12.60 -12.82 6.06
CA VAL A 111 -12.22 -14.24 5.90
C VAL A 111 -10.85 -14.49 6.52
N TYR A 112 -9.88 -13.58 6.31
CA TYR A 112 -8.56 -13.73 6.89
C TYR A 112 -8.55 -13.63 8.42
N ALA A 113 -9.33 -12.70 9.00
CA ALA A 113 -9.51 -12.61 10.44
C ALA A 113 -10.06 -13.92 11.02
N LEU A 114 -11.17 -14.41 10.46
CA LEU A 114 -11.85 -15.60 10.96
C LEU A 114 -11.02 -16.88 10.77
N ALA A 115 -10.27 -17.00 9.68
CA ALA A 115 -9.50 -18.21 9.39
C ALA A 115 -8.18 -18.29 10.16
N PHE A 116 -7.51 -17.15 10.42
CA PHE A 116 -6.13 -17.15 10.91
C PHE A 116 -5.89 -16.39 12.22
N ASN A 117 -6.81 -15.52 12.65
CA ASN A 117 -6.56 -14.63 13.80
C ASN A 117 -7.57 -14.79 14.94
N VAL A 118 -8.63 -15.58 14.75
CA VAL A 118 -9.53 -15.94 15.83
C VAL A 118 -9.36 -17.42 16.18
N PRO A 119 -8.80 -17.76 17.36
CA PRO A 119 -8.79 -19.12 17.86
C PRO A 119 -10.20 -19.69 18.01
N ILE A 120 -10.40 -20.96 17.61
CA ILE A 120 -11.71 -21.64 17.70
C ILE A 120 -12.29 -21.59 19.13
N GLY A 121 -11.43 -21.64 20.16
CA GLY A 121 -11.84 -21.53 21.56
C GLY A 121 -12.49 -20.20 21.93
N HIS A 122 -12.17 -19.11 21.24
CA HIS A 122 -12.74 -17.79 21.53
C HIS A 122 -14.22 -17.71 21.13
N TYR A 123 -14.63 -18.40 20.06
CA TYR A 123 -16.04 -18.41 19.63
C TYR A 123 -16.97 -18.94 20.72
N ARG A 124 -16.55 -20.01 21.40
CA ARG A 124 -17.35 -20.60 22.47
C ARG A 124 -17.52 -19.62 23.64
N ARG A 125 -16.45 -18.97 24.09
CA ARG A 125 -16.51 -17.99 25.18
C ARG A 125 -17.37 -16.78 24.84
N VAL A 126 -17.27 -16.29 23.60
CA VAL A 126 -18.13 -15.20 23.11
C VAL A 126 -19.61 -15.60 23.14
N LEU A 127 -19.94 -16.84 22.75
CA LEU A 127 -21.31 -17.37 22.82
C LEU A 127 -21.80 -17.59 24.25
N GLU A 128 -20.89 -17.85 25.19
CA GLU A 128 -21.18 -17.97 26.62
C GLU A 128 -21.36 -16.60 27.32
N GLY A 129 -21.19 -15.49 26.59
CA GLY A 129 -21.44 -14.13 27.10
C GLY A 129 -20.22 -13.42 27.68
N ASP A 130 -19.01 -13.92 27.42
CA ASP A 130 -17.76 -13.24 27.79
C ASP A 130 -17.55 -11.98 26.92
N TRP A 131 -17.97 -10.83 27.45
CA TRP A 131 -17.89 -9.55 26.76
C TRP A 131 -16.45 -9.09 26.50
N ALA A 132 -15.51 -9.45 27.36
CA ALA A 132 -14.09 -9.13 27.19
C ALA A 132 -13.52 -9.88 25.98
N MET A 133 -13.82 -11.17 25.85
CA MET A 133 -13.48 -11.95 24.66
C MET A 133 -14.19 -11.46 23.41
N ALA A 134 -15.45 -11.03 23.52
CA ALA A 134 -16.19 -10.46 22.39
C ALA A 134 -15.53 -9.17 21.87
N ALA A 135 -15.00 -8.33 22.77
CA ALA A 135 -14.27 -7.13 22.41
C ALA A 135 -12.95 -7.44 21.70
N ILE A 136 -12.16 -8.40 22.20
CA ILE A 136 -10.94 -8.89 21.52
C ILE A 136 -11.28 -9.42 20.12
N PHE A 137 -12.32 -10.25 20.03
CA PHE A 137 -12.78 -10.84 18.77
C PHE A 137 -13.16 -9.76 17.75
N LEU A 138 -13.95 -8.76 18.17
CA LEU A 138 -14.33 -7.64 17.31
C LEU A 138 -13.11 -6.80 16.92
N GLY A 139 -12.19 -6.53 17.85
CA GLY A 139 -10.95 -5.82 17.60
C GLY A 139 -10.09 -6.50 16.54
N GLN A 140 -9.92 -7.83 16.62
CA GLN A 140 -9.22 -8.62 15.58
C GLN A 140 -9.90 -8.46 14.21
N ILE A 141 -11.22 -8.62 14.14
CA ILE A 141 -11.96 -8.48 12.88
C ILE A 141 -11.74 -7.08 12.29
N LEU A 142 -11.85 -6.03 13.11
CA LEU A 142 -11.67 -4.66 12.63
C LEU A 142 -10.26 -4.46 12.06
N VAL A 143 -9.21 -4.90 12.76
CA VAL A 143 -7.82 -4.82 12.26
C VAL A 143 -7.69 -5.39 10.85
N TRP A 144 -8.19 -6.58 10.62
CA TRP A 144 -8.03 -7.26 9.34
C TRP A 144 -8.97 -6.73 8.26
N VAL A 145 -10.19 -6.30 8.61
CA VAL A 145 -11.10 -5.63 7.69
C VAL A 145 -10.50 -4.30 7.21
N PHE A 146 -9.94 -3.48 8.11
CA PHE A 146 -9.26 -2.24 7.72
C PHE A 146 -8.01 -2.51 6.87
N SER A 147 -7.23 -3.54 7.22
CA SER A 147 -6.10 -3.99 6.42
C SER A 147 -6.52 -4.38 4.99
N GLY A 148 -7.53 -5.25 4.87
CA GLY A 148 -8.05 -5.72 3.60
C GLY A 148 -8.64 -4.59 2.75
N TRP A 149 -9.39 -3.68 3.38
CA TRP A 149 -9.93 -2.50 2.70
C TRP A 149 -8.81 -1.59 2.18
N MET A 150 -7.82 -1.28 3.02
CA MET A 150 -6.68 -0.47 2.61
C MET A 150 -5.97 -1.12 1.41
N LEU A 151 -5.63 -2.41 1.51
CA LEU A 151 -4.96 -3.13 0.43
C LEU A 151 -5.78 -3.14 -0.87
N ALA A 152 -7.08 -3.40 -0.81
CA ALA A 152 -7.93 -3.43 -2.00
C ALA A 152 -7.99 -2.06 -2.71
N VAL A 153 -8.08 -0.97 -1.94
CA VAL A 153 -8.07 0.40 -2.49
C VAL A 153 -6.71 0.74 -3.08
N ARG A 154 -5.61 0.44 -2.38
CA ARG A 154 -4.26 0.72 -2.89
C ARG A 154 -3.94 -0.12 -4.13
N LEU A 155 -4.36 -1.38 -4.18
CA LEU A 155 -4.24 -2.22 -5.38
C LEU A 155 -5.05 -1.67 -6.56
N TYR A 156 -6.25 -1.14 -6.31
CA TYR A 156 -7.03 -0.46 -7.35
C TYR A 156 -6.26 0.75 -7.90
N VAL A 157 -5.73 1.62 -7.02
CA VAL A 157 -4.94 2.78 -7.43
C VAL A 157 -3.69 2.35 -8.22
N GLY A 158 -2.93 1.39 -7.70
CA GLY A 158 -1.75 0.83 -8.37
C GLY A 158 -2.07 0.25 -9.75
N ASN A 159 -3.24 -0.37 -9.92
CA ASN A 159 -3.73 -0.84 -11.22
C ASN A 159 -4.10 0.30 -12.19
N GLN A 160 -4.63 1.42 -11.70
CA GLN A 160 -4.87 2.58 -12.57
C GLN A 160 -3.55 3.21 -13.04
N PHE A 161 -2.55 3.32 -12.16
CA PHE A 161 -1.21 3.74 -12.54
C PHE A 161 -0.55 2.76 -13.51
N TYR A 162 -0.67 1.44 -13.28
CA TYR A 162 -0.20 0.42 -14.23
C TYR A 162 -0.71 0.68 -15.65
N ARG A 163 -2.02 0.92 -15.79
CA ARG A 163 -2.68 1.21 -17.09
C ARG A 163 -2.21 2.53 -17.70
N LEU A 164 -2.08 3.59 -16.89
CA LEU A 164 -1.54 4.86 -17.38
C LEU A 164 -0.09 4.72 -17.86
N GLY A 165 0.70 3.86 -17.20
CA GLY A 165 2.07 3.55 -17.60
C GLY A 165 2.16 2.89 -18.99
N GLU A 166 1.07 2.36 -19.55
CA GLU A 166 1.03 1.83 -20.92
C GLU A 166 0.87 2.94 -21.97
N THR A 167 0.22 4.04 -21.62
CA THR A 167 -0.12 5.12 -22.57
C THR A 167 0.83 6.31 -22.49
N ILE A 168 1.47 6.56 -21.34
CA ILE A 168 2.35 7.72 -21.18
C ILE A 168 3.55 7.67 -22.14
N PRO A 169 3.92 8.80 -22.78
CA PRO A 169 5.12 8.87 -23.61
C PRO A 169 6.37 8.74 -22.74
N ILE A 170 7.28 7.83 -23.11
CA ILE A 170 8.51 7.56 -22.39
C ILE A 170 9.69 8.15 -23.16
N ASN A 171 10.38 9.09 -22.53
CA ASN A 171 11.68 9.59 -22.98
C ASN A 171 12.75 9.03 -22.04
N ILE A 172 13.67 8.22 -22.56
CA ILE A 172 14.74 7.60 -21.74
C ILE A 172 15.65 8.66 -21.11
N PHE A 173 15.80 9.82 -21.76
CA PHE A 173 16.66 10.90 -21.29
C PHE A 173 15.97 11.82 -20.27
N GLU A 174 14.64 11.70 -20.10
CA GLU A 174 13.87 12.54 -19.19
C GLU A 174 13.04 11.67 -18.22
N GLN A 175 13.60 11.39 -17.05
CA GLN A 175 12.99 10.51 -16.05
C GLN A 175 12.00 11.22 -15.11
N SER A 176 11.84 12.54 -15.23
CA SER A 176 10.96 13.37 -14.39
C SER A 176 9.51 12.87 -14.38
N ARG A 177 9.01 12.43 -15.56
CA ARG A 177 7.65 11.91 -15.74
C ARG A 177 7.43 10.53 -15.12
N LEU A 178 8.50 9.83 -14.75
CA LEU A 178 8.46 8.48 -14.19
C LEU A 178 8.44 8.50 -12.65
N GLN A 179 8.97 9.56 -12.05
CA GLN A 179 9.01 9.75 -10.59
C GLN A 179 7.62 9.57 -9.91
N PRO A 180 6.50 10.07 -10.49
CA PRO A 180 5.15 9.79 -9.99
C PRO A 180 4.84 8.32 -9.73
N PHE A 181 5.22 7.42 -10.63
CA PHE A 181 4.93 5.99 -10.53
C PHE A 181 5.69 5.34 -9.37
N ALA A 182 6.97 5.67 -9.24
CA ALA A 182 7.80 5.21 -8.13
C ALA A 182 7.30 5.77 -6.80
N ARG A 183 6.90 7.04 -6.75
CA ARG A 183 6.40 7.69 -5.53
C ARG A 183 5.14 7.02 -5.00
N VAL A 184 4.22 6.62 -5.88
CA VAL A 184 3.01 5.88 -5.46
C VAL A 184 3.38 4.54 -4.83
N GLY A 185 4.24 3.74 -5.48
CA GLY A 185 4.66 2.45 -4.95
C GLY A 185 5.47 2.53 -3.65
N LEU A 186 6.38 3.50 -3.54
CA LEU A 186 7.17 3.72 -2.32
C LEU A 186 6.31 4.17 -1.15
N VAL A 187 5.33 5.04 -1.38
CA VAL A 187 4.38 5.44 -0.35
C VAL A 187 3.60 4.23 0.15
N ASP A 188 3.17 3.34 -0.73
CA ASP A 188 2.45 2.12 -0.34
C ASP A 188 3.30 1.17 0.51
N LEU A 189 4.58 1.01 0.14
CA LEU A 189 5.55 0.25 0.93
C LEU A 189 5.72 0.83 2.34
N VAL A 190 5.86 2.16 2.47
CA VAL A 190 6.01 2.83 3.76
C VAL A 190 4.81 2.58 4.67
N ILE A 191 3.59 2.56 4.13
CA ILE A 191 2.40 2.28 4.95
C ILE A 191 2.45 0.86 5.53
N ILE A 192 2.82 -0.12 4.72
CA ILE A 192 2.88 -1.52 5.14
C ILE A 192 3.99 -1.70 6.18
N LEU A 193 5.17 -1.13 5.95
CA LEU A 193 6.26 -1.14 6.92
C LEU A 193 5.86 -0.43 8.22
N GLY A 194 5.11 0.67 8.15
CA GLY A 194 4.56 1.34 9.32
C GLY A 194 3.57 0.46 10.09
N GLY A 195 2.73 -0.29 9.39
CA GLY A 195 1.82 -1.26 10.02
C GLY A 195 2.56 -2.41 10.71
N VAL A 196 3.62 -2.94 10.08
CA VAL A 196 4.50 -3.95 10.67
C VAL A 196 5.28 -3.38 11.87
N ALA A 197 5.70 -2.12 11.81
CA ALA A 197 6.33 -1.48 12.96
C ALA A 197 5.35 -1.33 14.13
N ILE A 198 4.09 -0.98 13.88
CA ILE A 198 3.06 -0.90 14.92
C ILE A 198 2.74 -2.27 15.52
N SER A 199 2.84 -3.37 14.74
CA SER A 199 2.61 -4.72 15.30
C SER A 199 3.60 -5.11 16.39
N THR A 200 4.77 -4.46 16.46
CA THR A 200 5.75 -4.67 17.54
C THR A 200 5.23 -4.28 18.93
N VAL A 201 4.17 -3.46 19.00
CA VAL A 201 3.52 -3.08 20.27
C VAL A 201 2.93 -4.30 21.00
N GLN A 202 2.66 -5.41 20.30
CA GLN A 202 2.26 -6.67 20.94
C GLN A 202 3.35 -7.29 21.82
N SER A 203 4.61 -6.93 21.61
CA SER A 203 5.76 -7.40 22.39
C SER A 203 6.22 -6.36 23.43
N ILE A 204 5.28 -5.60 24.01
CA ILE A 204 5.59 -4.65 25.09
C ILE A 204 6.16 -5.35 26.34
N ASP A 205 5.93 -6.66 26.48
CA ASP A 205 6.51 -7.53 27.49
C ASP A 205 7.92 -8.04 27.15
N ALA A 206 8.53 -7.50 26.08
CA ALA A 206 9.83 -7.91 25.54
C ALA A 206 9.91 -9.39 25.10
N GLN A 207 8.78 -10.07 24.92
CA GLN A 207 8.74 -11.43 24.41
C GLN A 207 8.35 -11.46 22.92
N PHE A 208 9.24 -12.01 22.10
CA PHE A 208 8.98 -12.17 20.67
C PHE A 208 8.21 -13.47 20.41
N ARG A 209 6.92 -13.33 20.09
CA ARG A 209 6.03 -14.45 19.76
C ARG A 209 5.86 -14.55 18.24
N LEU A 210 6.68 -15.38 17.59
CA LEU A 210 6.69 -15.51 16.13
C LEU A 210 5.29 -15.76 15.54
N GLY A 211 4.44 -16.54 16.23
CA GLY A 211 3.07 -16.82 15.79
C GLY A 211 2.24 -15.56 15.54
N ASN A 212 2.38 -14.54 16.38
CA ASN A 212 1.65 -13.27 16.25
C ASN A 212 2.14 -12.45 15.04
N TYR A 213 3.43 -12.51 14.75
CA TYR A 213 4.03 -11.77 13.64
C TYR A 213 3.88 -12.48 12.29
N LEU A 214 3.85 -13.81 12.30
CA LEU A 214 3.82 -14.61 11.07
C LEU A 214 2.55 -14.33 10.26
N THR A 215 1.39 -14.19 10.92
CA THR A 215 0.13 -13.86 10.24
C THR A 215 0.18 -12.47 9.59
N ALA A 216 0.87 -11.50 10.20
CA ALA A 216 1.11 -10.19 9.62
C ALA A 216 2.07 -10.29 8.42
N PHE A 217 3.18 -11.02 8.54
CA PHE A 217 4.18 -11.14 7.47
C PHE A 217 3.66 -11.85 6.21
N ILE A 218 2.84 -12.89 6.38
CA ILE A 218 2.21 -13.63 5.27
C ILE A 218 1.40 -12.69 4.37
N VAL A 219 0.80 -11.64 4.92
CA VAL A 219 0.04 -10.65 4.14
C VAL A 219 0.93 -9.48 3.72
N ALA A 220 1.73 -8.95 4.64
CA ALA A 220 2.52 -7.73 4.44
C ALA A 220 3.58 -7.90 3.34
N VAL A 221 4.29 -9.03 3.29
CA VAL A 221 5.38 -9.23 2.32
C VAL A 221 4.84 -9.32 0.89
N PRO A 222 3.86 -10.20 0.56
CA PRO A 222 3.28 -10.23 -0.78
C PRO A 222 2.59 -8.91 -1.16
N ALA A 223 1.89 -8.26 -0.21
CA ALA A 223 1.27 -6.97 -0.45
C ALA A 223 2.31 -5.89 -0.79
N SER A 224 3.44 -5.86 -0.09
CA SER A 224 4.54 -4.90 -0.32
C SER A 224 5.12 -5.07 -1.72
N VAL A 225 5.39 -6.31 -2.12
CA VAL A 225 5.90 -6.62 -3.46
C VAL A 225 4.88 -6.21 -4.52
N ALA A 226 3.62 -6.58 -4.35
CA ALA A 226 2.56 -6.25 -5.29
C ALA A 226 2.37 -4.74 -5.44
N LEU A 227 2.24 -4.01 -4.33
CA LEU A 227 1.98 -2.57 -4.35
C LEU A 227 3.17 -1.74 -4.80
N LEU A 228 4.40 -2.18 -4.51
CA LEU A 228 5.60 -1.54 -5.03
C LEU A 228 5.75 -1.78 -6.53
N MET A 229 5.69 -3.04 -6.97
CA MET A 229 6.00 -3.39 -8.35
C MET A 229 4.90 -2.97 -9.33
N ARG A 230 3.62 -3.09 -8.95
CA ARG A 230 2.50 -2.91 -9.87
C ARG A 230 2.50 -1.56 -10.59
N PRO A 231 2.58 -0.39 -9.93
CA PRO A 231 2.56 0.89 -10.64
C PRO A 231 3.80 1.11 -11.51
N MET A 232 4.94 0.49 -11.20
CA MET A 232 6.20 0.68 -11.93
C MET A 232 6.42 -0.30 -13.08
N TRP A 233 5.76 -1.47 -13.06
CA TRP A 233 6.07 -2.59 -13.93
C TRP A 233 5.95 -2.26 -15.42
N THR A 234 4.86 -1.61 -15.84
CA THR A 234 4.63 -1.27 -17.26
C THR A 234 5.65 -0.27 -17.76
N VAL A 235 5.93 0.76 -16.95
CA VAL A 235 6.94 1.77 -17.24
C VAL A 235 8.33 1.13 -17.37
N HIS A 236 8.70 0.27 -16.42
CA HIS A 236 9.99 -0.42 -16.44
C HIS A 236 10.15 -1.30 -17.69
N LYS A 237 9.13 -2.10 -18.03
CA LYS A 237 9.15 -2.94 -19.24
C LYS A 237 9.33 -2.10 -20.50
N ARG A 238 8.57 -1.01 -20.65
CA ARG A 238 8.64 -0.14 -21.84
C ARG A 238 9.96 0.64 -21.92
N LEU A 239 10.55 1.03 -20.79
CA LEU A 239 11.89 1.63 -20.75
C LEU A 239 12.95 0.66 -21.28
N LEU A 240 12.91 -0.61 -20.83
CA LEU A 240 13.83 -1.64 -21.32
C LEU A 240 13.66 -1.88 -22.82
N GLU A 241 12.42 -1.97 -23.30
CA GLU A 241 12.13 -2.12 -24.74
C GLU A 241 12.64 -0.92 -25.55
N ARG A 242 12.40 0.30 -25.07
CA ARG A 242 12.86 1.53 -25.75
C ARG A 242 14.38 1.61 -25.76
N LYS A 243 15.05 1.24 -24.66
CA LYS A 243 16.52 1.18 -24.57
C LYS A 243 17.09 0.19 -25.58
N ARG A 244 16.51 -1.01 -25.68
CA ARG A 244 16.91 -2.02 -26.67
C ARG A 244 16.71 -1.53 -28.10
N ALA A 245 15.58 -0.90 -28.41
CA ALA A 245 15.29 -0.36 -29.73
C ALA A 245 16.27 0.75 -30.13
N LEU A 246 16.55 1.70 -29.24
CA LEU A 246 17.52 2.77 -29.46
C LEU A 246 18.94 2.23 -29.68
N LYS A 247 19.34 1.21 -28.90
CA LYS A 247 20.65 0.58 -29.06
C LYS A 247 20.78 -0.14 -30.40
N ALA A 248 19.71 -0.82 -30.84
CA ALA A 248 19.65 -1.46 -32.15
C ALA A 248 19.70 -0.43 -33.30
N GLU A 249 19.00 0.70 -33.17
CA GLU A 249 19.02 1.80 -34.15
C GLU A 249 20.43 2.38 -34.31
N VAL A 250 21.11 2.69 -33.19
CA VAL A 250 22.48 3.21 -33.20
C VAL A 250 23.46 2.20 -33.81
N LEU A 251 23.32 0.91 -33.48
CA LEU A 251 24.14 -0.15 -34.08
C LEU A 251 23.91 -0.31 -35.58
N ALA A 252 22.67 -0.17 -36.05
CA ALA A 252 22.36 -0.19 -37.48
C ALA A 252 22.97 1.00 -38.22
N GLN A 253 22.88 2.21 -37.64
CA GLN A 253 23.50 3.42 -38.18
C GLN A 253 25.03 3.31 -38.24
N LEU A 254 25.67 2.79 -37.18
CA LEU A 254 27.11 2.53 -37.15
C LEU A 254 27.55 1.56 -38.25
N ARG A 255 26.80 0.47 -38.47
CA ARG A 255 27.12 -0.50 -39.53
C ARG A 255 26.95 0.09 -40.92
N ALA A 256 25.91 0.89 -41.14
CA ALA A 256 25.68 1.56 -42.43
C ALA A 256 26.78 2.58 -42.74
N GLN A 257 27.23 3.36 -41.75
CA GLN A 257 28.30 4.35 -41.94
C GLN A 257 29.70 3.74 -42.01
N ALA A 258 29.95 2.61 -41.36
CA ALA A 258 31.22 1.90 -41.49
C ALA A 258 31.48 1.39 -42.91
N GLN A 259 30.43 1.27 -43.75
CA GLN A 259 30.55 0.86 -45.15
C GLN A 259 30.92 2.04 -46.08
N THR A 260 30.75 3.29 -45.63
CA THR A 260 31.10 4.50 -46.41
C THR A 260 32.44 5.09 -45.95
N SER A 261 33.47 4.98 -46.80
CA SER A 261 34.86 5.40 -46.51
C SER A 261 35.12 6.91 -46.68
N ASP A 262 34.19 7.77 -46.27
CA ASP A 262 34.32 9.22 -46.41
C ASP A 262 34.72 9.89 -45.08
N THR A 263 35.53 10.94 -45.11
CA THR A 263 35.97 11.64 -43.88
C THR A 263 34.81 12.25 -43.07
N ALA A 264 33.71 12.64 -43.73
CA ALA A 264 32.46 13.04 -43.07
C ALA A 264 31.80 11.89 -42.30
N SER A 265 32.12 10.62 -42.62
CA SER A 265 31.63 9.45 -41.89
C SER A 265 32.32 9.28 -40.53
N ALA A 266 33.56 9.74 -40.37
CA ALA A 266 34.32 9.62 -39.12
C ALA A 266 33.73 10.45 -37.96
N GLU A 267 33.40 11.73 -38.20
CA GLU A 267 32.75 12.58 -37.19
C GLU A 267 31.35 12.05 -36.82
N SER A 268 30.62 11.54 -37.81
CA SER A 268 29.30 10.96 -37.59
C SER A 268 29.38 9.66 -36.75
N LEU A 269 30.39 8.83 -37.02
CA LEU A 269 30.68 7.61 -36.27
C LEU A 269 31.01 7.92 -34.81
N GLU A 270 31.84 8.94 -34.55
CA GLU A 270 32.19 9.36 -33.20
C GLU A 270 30.94 9.83 -32.43
N ARG A 271 30.07 10.64 -33.05
CA ARG A 271 28.80 11.06 -32.43
C ARG A 271 27.90 9.87 -32.10
N LEU A 272 27.85 8.86 -32.96
CA LEU A 272 27.07 7.63 -32.73
C LEU A 272 27.67 6.78 -31.59
N LEU A 273 28.99 6.69 -31.50
CA LEU A 273 29.68 6.01 -30.39
C LEU A 273 29.42 6.73 -29.06
N GLN A 274 29.55 8.06 -29.01
CA GLN A 274 29.21 8.86 -27.83
C GLN A 274 27.73 8.68 -27.44
N ARG A 275 26.82 8.60 -28.41
CA ARG A 275 25.40 8.34 -28.16
C ARG A 275 25.16 6.93 -27.61
N ARG A 276 25.84 5.91 -28.13
CA ARG A 276 25.81 4.54 -27.60
C ARG A 276 26.29 4.51 -26.16
N ASP A 277 27.43 5.14 -25.87
CA ASP A 277 28.04 5.14 -24.55
C ASP A 277 27.15 5.89 -23.54
N ARG A 278 26.48 6.98 -23.96
CA ARG A 278 25.42 7.62 -23.16
C ARG A 278 24.23 6.70 -22.89
N ILE A 279 23.81 5.89 -23.87
CA ILE A 279 22.73 4.91 -23.67
C ILE A 279 23.15 3.81 -22.69
N ASP A 280 24.43 3.41 -22.71
CA ASP A 280 24.97 2.40 -21.82
C ASP A 280 25.22 2.91 -20.40
N ALA A 281 25.60 4.19 -20.27
CA ALA A 281 25.71 4.90 -19.00
C ALA A 281 24.36 5.13 -18.30
N LEU A 282 23.23 4.99 -19.01
CA LEU A 282 21.91 5.03 -18.38
C LEU A 282 21.69 3.74 -17.57
N HIS A 283 21.99 3.80 -16.27
CA HIS A 283 21.63 2.77 -15.29
C HIS A 283 20.10 2.66 -15.25
N THR A 284 19.58 1.56 -15.79
CA THR A 284 18.16 1.17 -15.84
C THR A 284 18.06 -0.31 -15.57
#